data_AF-A0A7V3MYJ2-F1
#
_entry.id   AF-A0A7V3MYJ2-F1
#
_cell.length_a   1.000
_cell.length_b   1.000
_cell.length_c   1.000
_cell.angle_alpha   90.00
_cell.angle_beta   90.00
_cell.angle_gamma   90.00
#
_symmetry.space_group_name_H-M   'P 1'
#
loop_
_entity.id
_entity.type
_entity.pdbx_description
1 polymer ?
#
loop_
_entity_poly.entity_id
_entity_poly.type
_entity_poly.pdbx_seq_one_letter_code
_entity_poly.pdbx_strand_id
1 'polypeptide(L)'
;RRFGETQLTYREANATANRYAAVLAARGVGHGDVVGIMLRNSPNAVLMMLAAVKTGAVAGMVNYHQRGDVLAHSLGLLNAKVLVAESDLIDVVDECGAPGAERLPIDELERLAVTAPTGNPVSASAVLAKDTAFYIFTSGTTGNPKASVMTHGRWLKALGAFGGLGLRLRGKDTLYSCLPLYHNNALTVAVASVLNCGATLALGRSFSASRFWDEVIANEATSFIYIGELCRYLLNQPPKPTDRAHQVRLIAGNGLRPEIWEEFTTRFGIARVCEFYAASEGNTAFINIFNVPKTTGIAPMPLAYVEYDPDTGAPLRDENGRVRRVLAGAPGLLLSPVNRLAPFDGYTDPGATEKKLVRDAFRDGDCWFNTGDVMKPQGMGHAAFIDRLGDTFRWKGENVATTQVEAALTTDKSVEECTVFGVEVPRTGGRAGMAAIKLRDGVEFDGKALARLLYEQLPVYAVPLFVRLVESMEHTTTFKSRKVDLRKQAYGPDVRDPLYVLAGRDEGYVPFYDEYPDEVAAGTRPQG
;
A
#
# COMPACT_ATOMS: atom_id res chain seq x y z
N ARG A 1 2.15 -24.75 7.21
CA ARG A 1 2.72 -23.54 6.55
C ARG A 1 3.76 -24.02 5.55
N ARG A 2 3.67 -23.75 4.24
CA ARG A 2 4.71 -24.14 3.26
C ARG A 2 5.56 -22.91 2.89
N PHE A 3 6.87 -22.98 3.11
CA PHE A 3 7.88 -22.04 2.57
C PHE A 3 9.05 -22.87 2.07
N GLY A 4 9.20 -23.03 0.76
CA GLY A 4 10.06 -24.09 0.22
C GLY A 4 9.65 -25.46 0.80
N GLU A 5 10.62 -26.20 1.32
CA GLU A 5 10.41 -27.52 1.93
C GLU A 5 9.95 -27.47 3.41
N THR A 6 10.08 -26.32 4.08
CA THR A 6 9.76 -26.21 5.51
C THR A 6 8.25 -26.22 5.73
N GLN A 7 7.77 -27.19 6.51
CA GLN A 7 6.38 -27.30 6.93
C GLN A 7 6.23 -27.25 8.45
N LEU A 8 5.44 -26.28 8.92
CA LEU A 8 5.06 -26.18 10.34
C LEU A 8 3.55 -26.31 10.52
N THR A 9 3.15 -27.18 11.44
CA THR A 9 1.80 -27.23 12.00
C THR A 9 1.55 -26.04 12.94
N TYR A 10 0.29 -25.79 13.29
CA TYR A 10 -0.05 -24.77 14.30
C TYR A 10 0.58 -25.05 15.66
N ARG A 11 0.71 -26.33 16.05
CA ARG A 11 1.32 -26.73 17.32
C ARG A 11 2.80 -26.38 17.36
N GLU A 12 3.55 -26.74 16.30
CA GLU A 12 4.99 -26.45 16.20
C GLU A 12 5.25 -24.96 16.07
N ALA A 13 4.44 -24.24 15.28
CA ALA A 13 4.53 -22.80 15.17
C ALA A 13 4.29 -22.11 16.52
N ASN A 14 3.29 -22.56 17.28
CA ASN A 14 3.01 -22.02 18.60
C ASN A 14 4.15 -22.28 19.58
N ALA A 15 4.66 -23.52 19.61
CA ALA A 15 5.78 -23.91 20.46
C ALA A 15 7.06 -23.11 20.14
N THR A 16 7.34 -22.88 18.85
CA THR A 16 8.49 -22.10 18.40
C THR A 16 8.36 -20.64 18.79
N ALA A 17 7.19 -20.02 18.55
CA ALA A 17 6.93 -18.64 18.98
C ALA A 17 7.03 -18.48 20.51
N ASN A 18 6.65 -19.50 21.28
CA ASN A 18 6.80 -19.50 22.75
C ASN A 18 8.26 -19.57 23.19
N ARG A 19 9.07 -20.40 22.54
CA ARG A 19 10.52 -20.46 22.78
C ARG A 19 11.18 -19.12 22.50
N TYR A 20 10.82 -18.51 21.38
CA TYR A 20 11.28 -17.18 21.01
C TYR A 20 10.87 -16.12 22.05
N ALA A 21 9.62 -16.16 22.52
CA ALA A 21 9.13 -15.26 23.56
C ALA A 21 9.90 -15.43 24.88
N ALA A 22 10.30 -16.65 25.24
CA ALA A 22 11.12 -16.91 26.42
C ALA A 22 12.55 -16.35 26.27
N VAL A 23 13.15 -16.45 25.08
CA VAL A 23 14.47 -15.85 24.78
C VAL A 23 14.40 -14.31 24.87
N LEU A 24 13.32 -13.70 24.37
CA LEU A 24 13.06 -12.26 24.49
C LEU A 24 12.87 -11.85 25.95
N ALA A 25 12.07 -12.60 26.72
CA ALA A 25 11.84 -12.33 28.13
C ALA A 25 13.12 -12.45 28.97
N ALA A 26 14.02 -13.38 28.65
CA ALA A 26 15.34 -13.50 29.29
C ALA A 26 16.25 -12.29 29.03
N ARG A 27 15.98 -11.52 27.97
CA ARG A 27 16.61 -10.22 27.65
C ARG A 27 15.83 -9.03 28.19
N GLY A 28 14.88 -9.30 29.09
CA GLY A 28 14.08 -8.29 29.76
C GLY A 28 12.92 -7.75 28.95
N VAL A 29 12.62 -8.25 27.75
CA VAL A 29 11.44 -7.81 26.98
C VAL A 29 10.15 -8.17 27.72
N GLY A 30 9.30 -7.18 27.94
CA GLY A 30 8.00 -7.33 28.60
C GLY A 30 6.91 -6.46 27.98
N HIS A 31 5.86 -6.20 28.76
CA HIS A 31 4.67 -5.47 28.32
C HIS A 31 5.01 -4.02 27.94
N GLY A 32 4.67 -3.61 26.73
CA GLY A 32 4.90 -2.26 26.22
C GLY A 32 6.32 -1.99 25.71
N ASP A 33 7.28 -2.89 25.93
CA ASP A 33 8.59 -2.82 25.27
C ASP A 33 8.43 -3.00 23.76
N VAL A 34 9.40 -2.54 22.97
CA VAL A 34 9.40 -2.71 21.50
C VAL A 34 10.46 -3.73 21.10
N VAL A 35 10.06 -4.70 20.28
CA VAL A 35 10.98 -5.61 19.58
C VAL A 35 11.02 -5.19 18.12
N GLY A 36 12.17 -4.69 17.68
CA GLY A 36 12.41 -4.41 16.27
C GLY A 36 12.58 -5.72 15.50
N ILE A 37 11.93 -5.85 14.34
CA ILE A 37 11.98 -7.05 13.51
C ILE A 37 12.35 -6.63 12.08
N MET A 38 13.56 -6.95 11.66
CA MET A 38 14.09 -6.68 10.32
C MET A 38 14.42 -8.01 9.63
N LEU A 39 13.38 -8.74 9.24
CA LEU A 39 13.47 -10.07 8.63
C LEU A 39 12.82 -10.08 7.25
N ARG A 40 13.41 -10.83 6.31
CA ARG A 40 12.82 -11.13 5.00
C ARG A 40 11.65 -12.09 5.18
N ASN A 41 10.88 -12.26 4.11
CA ASN A 41 9.76 -13.20 4.09
C ASN A 41 10.22 -14.61 4.41
N SER A 42 9.81 -15.10 5.57
CA SER A 42 10.16 -16.42 6.10
C SER A 42 9.17 -16.83 7.20
N PRO A 43 9.11 -18.11 7.58
CA PRO A 43 8.39 -18.52 8.78
C PRO A 43 8.86 -17.77 10.04
N ASN A 44 10.17 -17.47 10.14
CA ASN A 44 10.74 -16.77 11.28
C ASN A 44 10.19 -15.35 11.46
N ALA A 45 9.94 -14.61 10.38
CA ALA A 45 9.29 -13.30 10.48
C ALA A 45 7.90 -13.38 11.15
N VAL A 46 7.10 -14.39 10.81
CA VAL A 46 5.77 -14.60 11.42
C VAL A 46 5.90 -15.09 12.87
N LEU A 47 6.82 -16.03 13.13
CA LEU A 47 7.04 -16.59 14.46
C LEU A 47 7.59 -15.55 15.43
N MET A 48 8.49 -14.69 14.97
CA MET A 48 9.08 -13.62 15.77
C MET A 48 8.06 -12.53 16.09
N MET A 49 7.25 -12.15 15.11
CA MET A 49 6.12 -11.27 15.37
C MET A 49 5.18 -11.86 16.44
N LEU A 50 4.81 -13.13 16.32
CA LEU A 50 3.95 -13.81 17.29
C LEU A 50 4.61 -13.90 18.68
N ALA A 51 5.92 -14.08 18.73
CA ALA A 51 6.68 -14.13 19.98
C ALA A 51 6.64 -12.77 20.70
N ALA A 52 6.92 -11.68 20.00
CA ALA A 52 6.89 -10.33 20.57
C ALA A 52 5.50 -9.98 21.14
N VAL A 53 4.43 -10.17 20.36
CA VAL A 53 3.09 -9.84 20.85
C VAL A 53 2.60 -10.76 21.98
N LYS A 54 3.19 -11.96 22.14
CA LYS A 54 2.94 -12.85 23.28
C LYS A 54 3.62 -12.40 24.57
N THR A 55 4.72 -11.63 24.50
CA THR A 55 5.34 -11.01 25.68
C THR A 55 4.59 -9.76 26.15
N GLY A 56 3.58 -9.32 25.39
CA GLY A 56 2.94 -8.01 25.54
C GLY A 56 3.77 -6.87 24.95
N ALA A 57 4.86 -7.20 24.24
CA ALA A 57 5.68 -6.22 23.54
C ALA A 57 5.07 -5.85 22.19
N VAL A 58 5.46 -4.67 21.69
CA VAL A 58 5.12 -4.20 20.36
C VAL A 58 6.08 -4.79 19.34
N ALA A 59 5.55 -5.41 18.29
CA ALA A 59 6.32 -5.83 17.13
C ALA A 59 6.55 -4.64 16.18
N GLY A 60 7.76 -4.09 16.19
CA GLY A 60 8.19 -3.00 15.31
C GLY A 60 8.73 -3.54 13.99
N MET A 61 7.92 -3.49 12.93
CA MET A 61 8.24 -4.14 11.67
C MET A 61 9.08 -3.25 10.75
N VAL A 62 10.36 -3.53 10.59
CA VAL A 62 11.32 -2.70 9.83
C VAL A 62 11.47 -3.22 8.40
N ASN A 63 11.50 -2.31 7.44
CA ASN A 63 11.74 -2.65 6.04
C ASN A 63 13.22 -3.00 5.83
N TYR A 64 13.50 -4.26 5.49
CA TYR A 64 14.87 -4.77 5.30
C TYR A 64 15.62 -4.18 4.10
N HIS A 65 14.98 -3.36 3.26
CA HIS A 65 15.62 -2.60 2.18
C HIS A 65 16.12 -1.21 2.62
N GLN A 66 15.72 -0.70 3.80
CA GLN A 66 16.16 0.61 4.28
C GLN A 66 17.66 0.60 4.61
N ARG A 67 18.34 1.71 4.34
CA ARG A 67 19.77 1.93 4.56
C ARG A 67 20.03 3.35 5.08
N GLY A 68 21.21 3.58 5.66
CA GLY A 68 21.67 4.91 6.10
C GLY A 68 20.67 5.65 6.98
N ASP A 69 20.54 6.95 6.76
CA ASP A 69 19.70 7.86 7.57
C ASP A 69 18.23 7.42 7.67
N VAL A 70 17.68 6.82 6.61
CA VAL A 70 16.27 6.36 6.61
C VAL A 70 16.08 5.16 7.56
N LEU A 71 17.07 4.25 7.58
CA LEU A 71 17.07 3.14 8.53
C LEU A 71 17.30 3.66 9.96
N ALA A 72 18.28 4.54 10.15
CA ALA A 72 18.60 5.13 11.44
C ALA A 72 17.39 5.86 12.04
N HIS A 73 16.66 6.63 11.22
CA HIS A 73 15.43 7.29 11.60
C HIS A 73 14.35 6.28 12.04
N SER A 74 14.13 5.22 11.25
CA SER A 74 13.12 4.20 11.56
C SER A 74 13.44 3.46 12.87
N LEU A 75 14.70 3.07 13.08
CA LEU A 75 15.14 2.44 14.32
C LEU A 75 15.04 3.38 15.52
N GLY A 76 15.42 4.65 15.35
CA GLY A 76 15.25 5.68 16.38
C GLY A 76 13.79 5.90 16.79
N LEU A 77 12.86 5.84 15.84
CA LEU A 77 11.42 5.91 16.12
C LEU A 77 10.89 4.71 16.91
N LEU A 78 11.46 3.51 16.70
CA LEU A 78 11.06 2.32 17.44
C LEU A 78 11.53 2.37 18.90
N ASN A 79 12.72 2.93 19.14
CA ASN A 79 13.41 2.84 20.44
C ASN A 79 13.35 1.40 21.00
N ALA A 80 13.70 0.44 20.13
CA ALA A 80 13.55 -0.98 20.41
C ALA A 80 14.50 -1.44 21.52
N LYS A 81 14.00 -2.31 22.39
CA LYS A 81 14.81 -2.95 23.43
C LYS A 81 15.73 -4.02 22.86
N VAL A 82 15.17 -4.82 21.96
CA VAL A 82 15.88 -5.84 21.18
C VAL A 82 15.53 -5.65 19.71
N LEU A 83 16.53 -5.72 18.83
CA LEU A 83 16.36 -5.76 17.39
C LEU A 83 16.77 -7.13 16.88
N VAL A 84 15.79 -7.86 16.32
CA VAL A 84 16.01 -9.15 15.69
C VAL A 84 16.08 -8.99 14.18
N ALA A 85 17.20 -9.40 13.59
CA ALA A 85 17.43 -9.32 12.15
C ALA A 85 18.16 -10.57 11.63
N GLU A 86 18.20 -10.73 10.31
CA GLU A 86 19.07 -11.72 9.68
C GLU A 86 20.53 -11.32 9.86
N SER A 87 21.43 -12.30 10.00
CA SER A 87 22.86 -12.05 10.27
C SER A 87 23.48 -11.04 9.30
N ASP A 88 23.16 -11.12 8.01
CA ASP A 88 23.67 -10.21 6.97
C ASP A 88 23.03 -8.80 6.99
N LEU A 89 21.96 -8.61 7.78
CA LEU A 89 21.32 -7.31 8.00
C LEU A 89 21.81 -6.62 9.29
N ILE A 90 22.53 -7.33 10.16
CA ILE A 90 23.10 -6.75 11.39
C ILE A 90 24.18 -5.73 11.03
N ASP A 91 25.07 -6.05 10.09
CA ASP A 91 26.10 -5.13 9.62
C ASP A 91 25.47 -3.83 9.07
N VAL A 92 24.39 -3.96 8.29
CA VAL A 92 23.62 -2.82 7.76
C VAL A 92 23.04 -1.92 8.87
N VAL A 93 22.61 -2.52 9.97
CA VAL A 93 22.08 -1.80 11.13
C VAL A 93 23.21 -1.07 11.85
N ASP A 94 24.36 -1.70 12.03
CA ASP A 94 25.48 -1.09 12.73
C ASP A 94 26.09 0.06 11.91
N GLU A 95 26.19 -0.12 10.59
CA GLU A 95 26.63 0.92 9.65
C GLU A 95 25.73 2.17 9.65
N CYS A 96 24.42 2.02 9.88
CA CYS A 96 23.51 3.18 9.89
C CYS A 96 23.64 4.04 11.17
N GLY A 97 24.41 3.60 12.17
CA GLY A 97 24.70 4.39 13.37
C GLY A 97 23.53 4.54 14.34
N ALA A 98 22.48 3.73 14.22
CA ALA A 98 21.32 3.79 15.12
C ALA A 98 21.70 3.33 16.55
N PRO A 99 21.46 4.14 17.58
CA PRO A 99 21.74 3.75 18.96
C PRO A 99 20.67 2.81 19.53
N GLY A 100 21.02 2.09 20.61
CA GLY A 100 20.06 1.77 21.68
C GLY A 100 19.50 0.34 21.79
N ALA A 101 19.42 -0.44 20.71
CA ALA A 101 18.86 -1.79 20.77
C ALA A 101 19.93 -2.88 20.98
N GLU A 102 19.66 -3.91 21.78
CA GLU A 102 20.44 -5.15 21.73
C GLU A 102 20.21 -5.81 20.36
N ARG A 103 21.30 -6.06 19.60
CA ARG A 103 21.22 -6.75 18.31
C ARG A 103 21.21 -8.24 18.55
N LEU A 104 20.23 -8.94 17.98
CA LEU A 104 20.11 -10.39 18.11
C LEU A 104 19.89 -11.02 16.73
N PRO A 105 20.92 -11.64 16.13
CA PRO A 105 20.76 -12.41 14.91
C PRO A 105 19.70 -13.52 15.08
N ILE A 106 18.83 -13.71 14.09
CA ILE A 106 17.75 -14.69 14.17
C ILE A 106 18.26 -16.14 14.34
N ASP A 107 19.42 -16.47 13.77
CA ASP A 107 20.05 -17.78 13.90
C ASP A 107 20.61 -18.00 15.32
N GLU A 108 21.08 -16.94 15.99
CA GLU A 108 21.44 -17.00 17.40
C GLU A 108 20.21 -17.19 18.28
N LEU A 109 19.13 -16.45 18.00
CA LEU A 109 17.85 -16.60 18.68
C LEU A 109 17.33 -18.04 18.55
N GLU A 110 17.41 -18.64 17.37
CA GLU A 110 17.05 -20.03 17.11
C GLU A 110 17.87 -21.00 17.96
N ARG A 111 19.20 -20.82 18.03
CA ARG A 111 20.09 -21.63 18.88
C ARG A 111 19.70 -21.56 20.36
N LEU A 112 19.43 -20.35 20.86
CA LEU A 112 19.01 -20.14 22.25
C LEU A 112 17.60 -20.70 22.54
N ALA A 113 16.74 -20.72 21.52
CA ALA A 113 15.37 -21.22 21.63
C ALA A 113 15.28 -22.75 21.72
N VAL A 114 16.31 -23.51 21.33
CA VAL A 114 16.32 -24.99 21.29
C VAL A 114 15.96 -25.62 22.64
N THR A 115 16.36 -25.02 23.75
CA THR A 115 16.07 -25.53 25.11
C THR A 115 14.98 -24.74 25.84
N ALA A 116 14.47 -23.67 25.23
CA ALA A 116 13.49 -22.79 25.86
C ALA A 116 12.11 -23.47 26.05
N PRO A 117 11.28 -23.00 26.99
CA PRO A 117 9.94 -23.55 27.20
C PRO A 117 9.03 -23.45 25.96
N THR A 118 8.17 -24.46 25.77
CA THR A 118 7.22 -24.52 24.65
C THR A 118 5.80 -24.07 25.02
N GLY A 119 5.50 -23.94 26.31
CA GLY A 119 4.21 -23.46 26.81
C GLY A 119 4.00 -21.98 26.56
N ASN A 120 2.74 -21.53 26.47
CA ASN A 120 2.47 -20.10 26.31
C ASN A 120 3.04 -19.32 27.51
N PRO A 121 3.72 -18.17 27.27
CA PRO A 121 4.23 -17.37 28.37
C PRO A 121 3.05 -16.79 29.17
N VAL A 122 3.25 -16.62 30.48
CA VAL A 122 2.21 -16.07 31.39
C VAL A 122 1.74 -14.68 30.92
N SER A 123 2.66 -13.90 30.35
CA SER A 123 2.37 -12.57 29.76
C SER A 123 1.26 -12.62 28.71
N ALA A 124 1.11 -13.70 27.95
CA ALA A 124 0.13 -13.79 26.86
C ALA A 124 -1.31 -13.65 27.37
N SER A 125 -1.60 -14.06 28.61
CA SER A 125 -2.92 -13.91 29.23
C SER A 125 -3.17 -12.52 29.81
N ALA A 126 -2.13 -11.68 29.94
CA ALA A 126 -2.22 -10.31 30.44
C ALA A 126 -2.42 -9.27 29.33
N VAL A 127 -2.23 -9.66 28.06
CA VAL A 127 -2.40 -8.77 26.90
C VAL A 127 -3.87 -8.40 26.69
N LEU A 128 -4.15 -7.12 26.57
CA LEU A 128 -5.47 -6.54 26.40
C LEU A 128 -5.66 -6.02 24.97
N ALA A 129 -6.92 -5.93 24.53
CA ALA A 129 -7.25 -5.40 23.20
C ALA A 129 -6.81 -3.95 22.97
N LYS A 130 -6.63 -3.16 24.05
CA LYS A 130 -6.15 -1.77 23.95
C LYS A 130 -4.64 -1.66 23.81
N ASP A 131 -3.88 -2.73 24.08
CA ASP A 131 -2.43 -2.69 24.01
C ASP A 131 -1.97 -2.60 22.56
N THR A 132 -0.83 -1.96 22.35
CA THR A 132 -0.23 -1.84 21.02
C THR A 132 0.37 -3.19 20.63
N ALA A 133 0.00 -3.69 19.45
CA ALA A 133 0.53 -4.93 18.90
C ALA A 133 1.68 -4.66 17.91
N PHE A 134 1.54 -3.63 17.08
CA PHE A 134 2.48 -3.37 15.98
C PHE A 134 2.82 -1.90 15.80
N TYR A 135 4.07 -1.67 15.40
CA TYR A 135 4.45 -0.48 14.66
C TYR A 135 4.74 -0.85 13.21
N ILE A 136 3.99 -0.23 12.29
CA ILE A 136 4.12 -0.44 10.85
C ILE A 136 4.54 0.87 10.19
N PHE A 137 5.67 0.86 9.51
CA PHE A 137 6.17 2.05 8.84
C PHE A 137 5.39 2.38 7.57
N THR A 138 5.00 3.64 7.43
CA THR A 138 4.43 4.20 6.22
C THR A 138 5.37 5.23 5.61
N SER A 139 5.33 5.40 4.29
CA SER A 139 6.04 6.48 3.61
C SER A 139 5.47 7.83 4.05
N GLY A 140 6.29 8.68 4.67
CA GLY A 140 5.89 10.05 5.00
C GLY A 140 5.93 10.97 3.78
N THR A 141 5.07 12.00 3.76
CA THR A 141 5.06 13.05 2.74
C THR A 141 6.37 13.86 2.69
N THR A 142 7.12 13.88 3.80
CA THR A 142 8.43 14.54 3.94
C THR A 142 9.61 13.65 3.54
N GLY A 143 9.36 12.41 3.09
CA GLY A 143 10.40 11.44 2.70
C GLY A 143 10.80 10.48 3.83
N ASN A 144 10.69 10.88 5.09
CA ASN A 144 11.01 10.02 6.23
C ASN A 144 9.83 9.11 6.63
N PRO A 145 10.08 7.82 6.95
CA PRO A 145 9.05 6.89 7.40
C PRO A 145 8.37 7.33 8.71
N LYS A 146 7.08 7.02 8.86
CA LYS A 146 6.34 7.22 10.12
C LYS A 146 5.85 5.88 10.63
N ALA A 147 6.00 5.61 11.93
CA ALA A 147 5.49 4.39 12.54
C ALA A 147 4.01 4.56 12.90
N SER A 148 3.14 3.88 12.15
CA SER A 148 1.72 3.78 12.46
C SER A 148 1.49 2.80 13.60
N VAL A 149 0.69 3.21 14.56
CA VAL A 149 0.31 2.39 15.72
C VAL A 149 -0.85 1.49 15.35
N MET A 150 -0.77 0.22 15.74
CA MET A 150 -1.89 -0.73 15.63
C MET A 150 -2.07 -1.49 16.94
N THR A 151 -3.28 -1.40 17.50
CA THR A 151 -3.65 -2.14 18.71
C THR A 151 -4.04 -3.58 18.43
N HIS A 152 -3.95 -4.44 19.44
CA HIS A 152 -4.49 -5.80 19.40
C HIS A 152 -5.97 -5.82 19.00
N GLY A 153 -6.76 -4.88 19.50
CA GLY A 153 -8.18 -4.74 19.19
C GLY A 153 -8.42 -4.42 17.73
N ARG A 154 -7.60 -3.57 17.11
CA ARG A 154 -7.68 -3.31 15.66
C ARG A 154 -7.27 -4.53 14.85
N TRP A 155 -6.25 -5.27 15.29
CA TRP A 155 -5.85 -6.51 14.63
C TRP A 155 -6.91 -7.62 14.75
N LEU A 156 -7.58 -7.76 15.90
CA LEU A 156 -8.72 -8.66 16.10
C LEU A 156 -9.92 -8.29 15.21
N LYS A 157 -10.19 -6.98 15.03
CA LYS A 157 -11.21 -6.52 14.06
C LYS A 157 -10.81 -6.92 12.63
N ALA A 158 -9.56 -6.71 12.23
CA ALA A 158 -9.05 -7.12 10.92
C ALA A 158 -9.14 -8.65 10.70
N LEU A 159 -8.86 -9.43 11.75
CA LEU A 159 -8.97 -10.88 11.79
C LEU A 159 -10.40 -11.35 11.45
N GLY A 160 -11.42 -10.77 12.10
CA GLY A 160 -12.82 -11.10 11.82
C GLY A 160 -13.31 -10.56 10.47
N ALA A 161 -12.88 -9.35 10.10
CA ALA A 161 -13.36 -8.67 8.90
C ALA A 161 -12.76 -9.27 7.61
N PHE A 162 -11.43 -9.35 7.50
CA PHE A 162 -10.77 -9.92 6.33
C PHE A 162 -10.83 -11.46 6.33
N GLY A 163 -10.54 -12.11 7.46
CA GLY A 163 -10.55 -13.57 7.54
C GLY A 163 -11.95 -14.17 7.51
N GLY A 164 -12.80 -13.70 8.43
CA GLY A 164 -14.14 -14.25 8.63
C GLY A 164 -15.13 -13.87 7.52
N LEU A 165 -15.31 -12.57 7.25
CA LEU A 165 -16.33 -12.08 6.32
C LEU A 165 -15.86 -11.96 4.87
N GLY A 166 -14.63 -11.47 4.68
CA GLY A 166 -14.04 -11.18 3.36
C GLY A 166 -13.59 -12.43 2.60
N LEU A 167 -12.44 -12.99 2.99
CA LEU A 167 -11.79 -14.14 2.38
C LEU A 167 -12.58 -15.44 2.58
N ARG A 168 -13.20 -15.63 3.76
CA ARG A 168 -13.98 -16.83 4.11
C ARG A 168 -13.19 -18.13 3.89
N LEU A 169 -11.92 -18.12 4.33
CA LEU A 169 -11.07 -19.30 4.29
C LEU A 169 -11.63 -20.39 5.22
N ARG A 170 -11.31 -21.64 4.91
CA ARG A 170 -11.57 -22.85 5.70
C ARG A 170 -10.23 -23.47 6.07
N GLY A 171 -10.21 -24.36 7.06
CA GLY A 171 -8.95 -24.97 7.53
C GLY A 171 -8.14 -25.74 6.48
N LYS A 172 -8.78 -26.18 5.39
CA LYS A 172 -8.10 -26.85 4.25
C LYS A 172 -7.59 -25.90 3.16
N ASP A 173 -7.94 -24.61 3.24
CA ASP A 173 -7.47 -23.63 2.25
C ASP A 173 -6.01 -23.25 2.53
N THR A 174 -5.29 -22.94 1.45
CA THR A 174 -3.94 -22.37 1.49
C THR A 174 -3.95 -20.99 0.87
N LEU A 175 -3.58 -19.97 1.65
CA LEU A 175 -3.39 -18.59 1.22
C LEU A 175 -1.92 -18.36 0.90
N TYR A 176 -1.63 -18.07 -0.38
CA TYR A 176 -0.31 -17.69 -0.84
C TYR A 176 -0.06 -16.18 -0.63
N SER A 177 1.11 -15.84 -0.08
CA SER A 177 1.57 -14.46 0.09
C SER A 177 3.04 -14.32 -0.27
N CYS A 178 3.31 -13.61 -1.36
CA CYS A 178 4.65 -13.13 -1.72
C CYS A 178 4.87 -11.64 -1.35
N LEU A 179 3.88 -11.00 -0.72
CA LEU A 179 3.97 -9.61 -0.28
C LEU A 179 4.84 -9.49 0.99
N PRO A 180 5.52 -8.35 1.22
CA PRO A 180 6.46 -8.24 2.33
C PRO A 180 5.77 -8.23 3.70
N LEU A 181 6.27 -9.05 4.64
CA LEU A 181 5.70 -9.21 5.99
C LEU A 181 5.85 -7.99 6.90
N TYR A 182 6.69 -7.01 6.55
CA TYR A 182 6.74 -5.74 7.27
C TYR A 182 5.65 -4.73 6.84
N HIS A 183 4.77 -5.12 5.90
CA HIS A 183 3.63 -4.33 5.46
C HIS A 183 2.30 -4.94 5.92
N ASN A 184 1.29 -4.08 6.11
CA ASN A 184 -0.04 -4.47 6.61
C ASN A 184 -0.78 -5.49 5.73
N ASN A 185 -0.57 -5.51 4.41
CA ASN A 185 -1.24 -6.52 3.58
C ASN A 185 -0.82 -7.93 3.99
N ALA A 186 0.46 -8.23 3.99
CA ALA A 186 0.93 -9.56 4.40
C ALA A 186 0.68 -9.80 5.90
N LEU A 187 1.04 -8.84 6.76
CA LEU A 187 0.97 -9.03 8.20
C LEU A 187 -0.45 -9.02 8.76
N THR A 188 -1.23 -8.01 8.41
CA THR A 188 -2.56 -7.80 8.99
C THR A 188 -3.61 -8.56 8.21
N VAL A 189 -3.60 -8.49 6.88
CA VAL A 189 -4.64 -9.15 6.09
C VAL A 189 -4.35 -10.63 5.95
N ALA A 190 -3.17 -11.04 5.44
CA ALA A 190 -2.91 -12.45 5.20
C ALA A 190 -2.73 -13.26 6.50
N VAL A 191 -1.82 -12.85 7.41
CA VAL A 191 -1.56 -13.62 8.64
C VAL A 191 -2.79 -13.64 9.56
N ALA A 192 -3.51 -12.53 9.76
CA ALA A 192 -4.71 -12.58 10.61
C ALA A 192 -5.80 -13.48 10.02
N SER A 193 -5.98 -13.45 8.69
CA SER A 193 -7.01 -14.26 8.03
C SER A 193 -6.78 -15.75 8.16
N VAL A 194 -5.54 -16.22 8.00
CA VAL A 194 -5.22 -17.64 8.19
C VAL A 194 -5.36 -18.04 9.66
N LEU A 195 -5.00 -17.17 10.61
CA LEU A 195 -5.16 -17.44 12.04
C LEU A 195 -6.65 -17.55 12.43
N ASN A 196 -7.51 -16.67 11.90
CA ASN A 196 -8.96 -16.74 12.11
C ASN A 196 -9.56 -18.08 11.67
N CYS A 197 -9.17 -18.54 10.49
CA CYS A 197 -9.83 -19.65 9.80
C CYS A 197 -9.15 -21.02 10.04
N GLY A 198 -8.02 -21.05 10.73
CA GLY A 198 -7.18 -22.26 10.85
C GLY A 198 -6.59 -22.73 9.51
N ALA A 199 -6.43 -21.82 8.55
CA ALA A 199 -5.99 -22.12 7.19
C ALA A 199 -4.45 -22.14 7.08
N THR A 200 -3.92 -22.59 5.95
CA THR A 200 -2.46 -22.58 5.72
C THR A 200 -2.00 -21.25 5.12
N LEU A 201 -0.94 -20.65 5.69
CA LEU A 201 -0.16 -19.61 5.00
C LEU A 201 0.97 -20.27 4.23
N ALA A 202 1.01 -20.04 2.92
CA ALA A 202 2.15 -20.33 2.08
C ALA A 202 2.87 -19.01 1.77
N LEU A 203 4.19 -18.98 1.99
CA LEU A 203 4.98 -17.75 1.85
C LEU A 203 5.88 -17.85 0.61
N GLY A 204 5.83 -16.82 -0.23
CA GLY A 204 6.81 -16.57 -1.26
C GLY A 204 7.95 -15.69 -0.74
N ARG A 205 9.17 -15.90 -1.23
CA ARG A 205 10.34 -15.06 -0.88
C ARG A 205 10.13 -13.61 -1.31
N SER A 206 9.67 -13.44 -2.53
CA SER A 206 9.37 -12.16 -3.17
C SER A 206 8.42 -12.40 -4.34
N PHE A 207 7.80 -11.35 -4.84
CA PHE A 207 6.98 -11.46 -6.05
C PHE A 207 7.86 -11.67 -7.30
N SER A 208 7.39 -12.49 -8.24
CA SER A 208 7.98 -12.71 -9.55
C SER A 208 6.85 -13.02 -10.54
N ALA A 209 6.58 -12.11 -11.48
CA ALA A 209 5.44 -12.24 -12.38
C ALA A 209 5.48 -13.54 -13.20
N SER A 210 6.65 -13.91 -13.72
CA SER A 210 6.83 -15.10 -14.55
C SER A 210 6.68 -16.41 -13.78
N ARG A 211 7.06 -16.46 -12.49
CA ARG A 211 7.02 -17.67 -11.65
C ARG A 211 5.81 -17.77 -10.73
N PHE A 212 5.01 -16.70 -10.62
CA PHE A 212 3.94 -16.60 -9.62
C PHE A 212 2.98 -17.79 -9.67
N TRP A 213 2.46 -18.14 -10.85
CA TRP A 213 1.52 -19.26 -10.98
C TRP A 213 2.16 -20.61 -10.72
N ASP A 214 3.44 -20.78 -11.05
CA ASP A 214 4.20 -22.00 -10.74
C ASP A 214 4.36 -22.17 -9.22
N GLU A 215 4.67 -21.09 -8.51
CA GLU A 215 4.76 -21.08 -7.04
C GLU A 215 3.39 -21.31 -6.39
N VAL A 216 2.32 -20.72 -6.92
CA VAL A 216 0.94 -20.94 -6.47
C VAL A 216 0.55 -22.41 -6.60
N ILE A 217 0.87 -23.04 -7.73
CA ILE A 217 0.61 -24.46 -7.99
C ILE A 217 1.43 -25.35 -7.04
N ALA A 218 2.73 -25.08 -6.92
CA ALA A 218 3.63 -25.85 -6.05
C ALA A 218 3.22 -25.81 -4.57
N ASN A 219 2.61 -24.70 -4.14
CA ASN A 219 2.10 -24.54 -2.78
C ASN A 219 0.66 -25.04 -2.59
N GLU A 220 0.03 -25.60 -3.63
CA GLU A 220 -1.38 -26.02 -3.63
C GLU A 220 -2.31 -24.88 -3.15
N ALA A 221 -2.00 -23.65 -3.55
CA ALA A 221 -2.71 -22.49 -3.06
C ALA A 221 -4.11 -22.39 -3.66
N THR A 222 -5.10 -22.20 -2.79
CA THR A 222 -6.52 -22.01 -3.11
C THR A 222 -6.91 -20.54 -3.12
N SER A 223 -6.04 -19.69 -2.59
CA SER A 223 -6.19 -18.25 -2.51
C SER A 223 -4.83 -17.56 -2.52
N PHE A 224 -4.80 -16.28 -2.87
CA PHE A 224 -3.63 -15.43 -2.66
C PHE A 224 -4.01 -14.01 -2.25
N ILE A 225 -3.05 -13.32 -1.64
CA ILE A 225 -3.18 -11.88 -1.35
C ILE A 225 -2.47 -11.05 -2.42
N TYR A 226 -3.07 -9.93 -2.82
CA TYR A 226 -2.53 -9.04 -3.86
C TYR A 226 -2.48 -7.58 -3.43
N ILE A 227 -1.78 -6.82 -4.26
CA ILE A 227 -1.91 -5.38 -4.44
C ILE A 227 -2.21 -5.14 -5.93
N GLY A 228 -2.88 -4.04 -6.27
CA GLY A 228 -3.34 -3.78 -7.64
C GLY A 228 -2.31 -4.03 -8.74
N GLU A 229 -1.09 -3.55 -8.51
CA GLU A 229 0.00 -3.65 -9.48
C GLU A 229 0.43 -5.10 -9.76
N LEU A 230 0.37 -5.96 -8.74
CA LEU A 230 0.63 -7.39 -8.90
C LEU A 230 -0.33 -8.00 -9.93
N CYS A 231 -1.62 -7.63 -9.89
CA CYS A 231 -2.60 -8.12 -10.84
C CYS A 231 -2.33 -7.65 -12.27
N ARG A 232 -1.89 -6.38 -12.43
CA ARG A 232 -1.45 -5.86 -13.74
C ARG A 232 -0.25 -6.65 -14.27
N TYR A 233 0.76 -6.91 -13.45
CA TYR A 233 1.93 -7.69 -13.84
C TYR A 233 1.59 -9.09 -14.32
N LEU A 234 0.71 -9.77 -13.60
CA LEU A 234 0.24 -11.10 -13.97
C LEU A 234 -0.54 -11.07 -15.28
N LEU A 235 -1.42 -10.09 -15.47
CA LEU A 235 -2.20 -9.94 -16.70
C LEU A 235 -1.31 -9.61 -17.91
N ASN A 236 -0.20 -8.88 -17.69
CA ASN A 236 0.76 -8.55 -18.74
C ASN A 236 1.69 -9.71 -19.13
N GLN A 237 1.75 -10.81 -18.37
CA GLN A 237 2.52 -11.98 -18.78
C GLN A 237 1.87 -12.66 -20.01
N PRO A 238 2.66 -13.29 -20.91
CA PRO A 238 2.10 -14.12 -21.97
C PRO A 238 1.17 -15.21 -21.41
N PRO A 239 0.04 -15.50 -22.06
CA PRO A 239 -0.82 -16.62 -21.68
C PRO A 239 -0.05 -17.93 -21.61
N LYS A 240 -0.22 -18.69 -20.51
CA LYS A 240 0.40 -20.00 -20.33
C LYS A 240 -0.55 -20.98 -19.66
N PRO A 241 -0.36 -22.31 -19.82
CA PRO A 241 -1.28 -23.31 -19.25
C PRO A 241 -1.49 -23.18 -17.72
N THR A 242 -0.49 -22.67 -17.00
CA THR A 242 -0.57 -22.47 -15.55
C THR A 242 -1.58 -21.40 -15.12
N ASP A 243 -2.01 -20.52 -16.04
CA ASP A 243 -3.04 -19.51 -15.79
C ASP A 243 -4.37 -20.15 -15.34
N ARG A 244 -4.57 -21.45 -15.63
CA ARG A 244 -5.77 -22.21 -15.25
C ARG A 244 -5.49 -23.55 -14.56
N ALA A 245 -4.23 -23.95 -14.41
CA ALA A 245 -3.86 -25.20 -13.75
C ALA A 245 -3.87 -25.12 -12.20
N HIS A 246 -3.95 -23.90 -11.65
CA HIS A 246 -3.98 -23.66 -10.21
C HIS A 246 -5.36 -23.94 -9.58
N GLN A 247 -5.42 -24.03 -8.25
CA GLN A 247 -6.66 -24.23 -7.49
C GLN A 247 -7.26 -22.93 -6.92
N VAL A 248 -6.68 -21.78 -7.27
CA VAL A 248 -7.12 -20.48 -6.77
C VAL A 248 -8.57 -20.20 -7.19
N ARG A 249 -9.42 -19.97 -6.19
CA ARG A 249 -10.85 -19.62 -6.36
C ARG A 249 -11.21 -18.24 -5.81
N LEU A 250 -10.37 -17.69 -4.94
CA LEU A 250 -10.60 -16.41 -4.29
C LEU A 250 -9.30 -15.66 -4.07
N ILE A 251 -9.35 -14.34 -4.17
CA ILE A 251 -8.22 -13.45 -3.90
C ILE A 251 -8.66 -12.34 -2.96
N ALA A 252 -7.73 -11.77 -2.18
CA ALA A 252 -8.00 -10.56 -1.43
C ALA A 252 -6.86 -9.57 -1.59
N GLY A 253 -7.17 -8.29 -1.57
CA GLY A 253 -6.17 -7.27 -1.82
C GLY A 253 -6.83 -5.93 -1.99
N ASN A 254 -6.00 -4.95 -2.28
CA ASN A 254 -6.43 -3.59 -2.53
C ASN A 254 -5.82 -3.07 -3.83
N GLY A 255 -6.61 -2.30 -4.58
CA GLY A 255 -6.23 -1.61 -5.80
C GLY A 255 -6.41 -2.41 -7.09
N LEU A 256 -7.25 -3.46 -7.14
CA LEU A 256 -7.58 -4.06 -8.44
C LEU A 256 -8.33 -3.03 -9.28
N ARG A 257 -7.66 -2.56 -10.34
CA ARG A 257 -8.19 -1.49 -11.19
C ARG A 257 -9.45 -1.96 -11.92
N PRO A 258 -10.55 -1.16 -11.94
CA PRO A 258 -11.79 -1.52 -12.62
C PRO A 258 -11.63 -1.94 -14.09
N GLU A 259 -10.63 -1.39 -14.76
CA GLU A 259 -10.34 -1.57 -16.19
C GLU A 259 -9.81 -2.99 -16.47
N ILE A 260 -8.99 -3.54 -15.57
CA ILE A 260 -8.43 -4.89 -15.72
C ILE A 260 -9.25 -5.97 -15.00
N TRP A 261 -10.29 -5.58 -14.25
CA TRP A 261 -11.01 -6.49 -13.36
C TRP A 261 -11.58 -7.71 -14.07
N GLU A 262 -12.35 -7.49 -15.15
CA GLU A 262 -13.04 -8.56 -15.88
C GLU A 262 -12.05 -9.46 -16.63
N GLU A 263 -11.05 -8.86 -17.26
CA GLU A 263 -10.01 -9.62 -17.98
C GLU A 263 -9.21 -10.48 -17.00
N PHE A 264 -8.83 -9.93 -15.85
CA PHE A 264 -8.10 -10.65 -14.81
C PHE A 264 -8.91 -11.83 -14.25
N THR A 265 -10.17 -11.59 -13.82
CA THR A 265 -10.99 -12.66 -13.25
C THR A 265 -11.32 -13.73 -14.30
N THR A 266 -11.50 -13.33 -15.56
CA THR A 266 -11.79 -14.25 -16.66
C THR A 266 -10.55 -15.00 -17.13
N ARG A 267 -9.36 -14.41 -17.16
CA ARG A 267 -8.15 -15.12 -17.59
C ARG A 267 -7.74 -16.19 -16.57
N PHE A 268 -7.77 -15.85 -15.28
CA PHE A 268 -7.28 -16.71 -14.20
C PHE A 268 -8.39 -17.49 -13.47
N GLY A 269 -9.66 -17.34 -13.86
CA GLY A 269 -10.75 -18.14 -13.28
C GLY A 269 -11.09 -17.81 -11.84
N ILE A 270 -10.92 -16.54 -11.45
CA ILE A 270 -11.11 -16.10 -10.08
C ILE A 270 -12.59 -15.83 -9.83
N ALA A 271 -13.23 -16.72 -9.05
CA ALA A 271 -14.66 -16.61 -8.75
C ALA A 271 -14.97 -15.53 -7.70
N ARG A 272 -14.04 -15.23 -6.79
CA ARG A 272 -14.23 -14.25 -5.72
C ARG A 272 -13.07 -13.28 -5.60
N VAL A 273 -13.36 -11.99 -5.65
CA VAL A 273 -12.42 -10.90 -5.40
C VAL A 273 -12.85 -10.16 -4.14
N CYS A 274 -12.20 -10.45 -3.03
CA CYS A 274 -12.33 -9.70 -1.78
C CYS A 274 -11.45 -8.44 -1.84
N GLU A 275 -11.83 -7.51 -2.70
CA GLU A 275 -11.26 -6.16 -2.75
C GLU A 275 -11.59 -5.41 -1.46
N PHE A 276 -10.67 -4.58 -0.99
CA PHE A 276 -10.87 -3.74 0.18
C PHE A 276 -10.16 -2.39 0.05
N TYR A 277 -10.63 -1.43 0.84
CA TYR A 277 -9.89 -0.18 1.09
C TYR A 277 -9.57 -0.08 2.57
N ALA A 278 -8.31 0.22 2.89
CA ALA A 278 -7.85 0.52 4.23
C ALA A 278 -6.55 1.34 4.17
N ALA A 279 -6.25 2.06 5.24
CA ALA A 279 -4.97 2.75 5.44
C ALA A 279 -4.26 2.18 6.67
N SER A 280 -2.92 2.25 6.69
CA SER A 280 -2.15 1.70 7.81
C SER A 280 -2.47 2.38 9.14
N GLU A 281 -2.72 3.68 9.14
CA GLU A 281 -3.16 4.44 10.31
C GLU A 281 -4.69 4.46 10.48
N GLY A 282 -5.43 4.00 9.47
CA GLY A 282 -6.87 4.21 9.36
C GLY A 282 -7.68 3.47 10.43
N ASN A 283 -8.72 4.13 10.93
CA ASN A 283 -9.71 3.55 11.85
C ASN A 283 -10.93 2.96 11.13
N THR A 284 -10.94 2.98 9.79
CA THR A 284 -12.02 2.46 8.95
C THR A 284 -11.48 1.61 7.80
N ALA A 285 -12.35 0.76 7.26
CA ALA A 285 -12.09 -0.02 6.06
C ALA A 285 -13.40 -0.21 5.27
N PHE A 286 -13.28 -0.37 3.95
CA PHE A 286 -14.32 -0.95 3.10
C PHE A 286 -13.92 -2.38 2.77
N ILE A 287 -14.88 -3.30 2.75
CA ILE A 287 -14.62 -4.71 2.45
C ILE A 287 -15.69 -5.23 1.51
N ASN A 288 -15.28 -5.83 0.39
CA ASN A 288 -16.17 -6.39 -0.61
C ASN A 288 -16.69 -7.77 -0.20
N ILE A 289 -17.51 -7.82 0.84
CA ILE A 289 -18.06 -9.06 1.40
C ILE A 289 -19.04 -9.76 0.44
N PHE A 290 -19.67 -9.00 -0.46
CA PHE A 290 -20.69 -9.47 -1.40
C PHE A 290 -20.13 -9.88 -2.76
N ASN A 291 -18.81 -9.74 -2.98
CA ASN A 291 -18.17 -10.06 -4.26
C ASN A 291 -18.75 -9.27 -5.44
N VAL A 292 -19.08 -7.99 -5.21
CA VAL A 292 -19.55 -7.09 -6.26
C VAL A 292 -18.34 -6.66 -7.10
N PRO A 293 -18.36 -6.70 -8.44
CA PRO A 293 -17.23 -6.24 -9.24
C PRO A 293 -16.93 -4.74 -9.06
N LYS A 294 -15.67 -4.35 -9.24
CA LYS A 294 -15.23 -2.94 -9.42
C LYS A 294 -15.64 -2.01 -8.25
N THR A 295 -15.53 -2.51 -7.02
CA THR A 295 -15.83 -1.76 -5.79
C THR A 295 -14.85 -2.12 -4.69
N THR A 296 -14.57 -1.17 -3.80
CA THR A 296 -13.81 -1.43 -2.57
C THR A 296 -14.66 -2.10 -1.49
N GLY A 297 -15.95 -2.30 -1.76
CA GLY A 297 -16.90 -2.93 -0.86
C GLY A 297 -17.65 -1.94 0.02
N ILE A 298 -18.14 -2.40 1.16
CA ILE A 298 -18.94 -1.59 2.10
C ILE A 298 -18.14 -1.23 3.35
N ALA A 299 -18.41 -0.05 3.91
CA ALA A 299 -17.93 0.33 5.23
C ALA A 299 -19.00 -0.01 6.31
N PRO A 300 -18.63 -0.65 7.42
CA PRO A 300 -19.58 -1.04 8.46
C PRO A 300 -20.07 0.14 9.32
N MET A 301 -19.37 1.29 9.27
CA MET A 301 -19.67 2.48 10.05
C MET A 301 -20.00 3.65 9.11
N PRO A 302 -20.86 4.60 9.54
CA PRO A 302 -21.12 5.81 8.77
C PRO A 302 -19.84 6.62 8.52
N LEU A 303 -19.65 7.04 7.27
CA LEU A 303 -18.55 7.89 6.83
C LEU A 303 -19.08 9.21 6.27
N ALA A 304 -18.21 10.20 6.12
CA ALA A 304 -18.55 11.45 5.46
C ALA A 304 -17.70 11.63 4.21
N TYR A 305 -18.35 12.11 3.14
CA TYR A 305 -17.71 12.53 1.90
C TYR A 305 -17.83 14.06 1.88
N VAL A 306 -16.69 14.75 1.83
CA VAL A 306 -16.65 16.20 2.02
C VAL A 306 -15.95 16.89 0.86
N GLU A 307 -16.34 18.14 0.64
CA GLU A 307 -15.63 19.03 -0.26
C GLU A 307 -14.23 19.31 0.31
N TYR A 308 -13.25 19.50 -0.56
CA TYR A 308 -11.87 19.75 -0.18
C TYR A 308 -11.24 20.78 -1.11
N ASP A 309 -10.28 21.51 -0.55
CA ASP A 309 -9.43 22.42 -1.29
C ASP A 309 -8.44 21.58 -2.13
N PRO A 310 -8.42 21.72 -3.46
CA PRO A 310 -7.57 20.87 -4.30
C PRO A 310 -6.06 21.14 -4.17
N ASP A 311 -5.68 22.34 -3.73
CA ASP A 311 -4.29 22.78 -3.66
C ASP A 311 -3.66 22.35 -2.33
N THR A 312 -4.43 22.44 -1.23
CA THR A 312 -3.97 22.08 0.13
C THR A 312 -4.41 20.69 0.58
N GLY A 313 -5.45 20.13 -0.04
CA GLY A 313 -6.11 18.89 0.38
C GLY A 313 -6.92 19.01 1.68
N ALA A 314 -7.13 20.23 2.20
CA ALA A 314 -7.88 20.45 3.42
C ALA A 314 -9.40 20.37 3.17
N PRO A 315 -10.21 19.83 4.10
CA PRO A 315 -11.67 19.91 3.99
C PRO A 315 -12.15 21.36 3.95
N LEU A 316 -13.05 21.69 3.01
CA LEU A 316 -13.63 23.04 2.93
C LEU A 316 -14.64 23.26 4.05
N ARG A 317 -14.62 24.46 4.63
CA ARG A 317 -15.54 24.90 5.67
C ARG A 317 -16.47 26.01 5.17
N ASP A 318 -17.68 26.05 5.71
CA ASP A 318 -18.68 27.09 5.46
C ASP A 318 -18.43 28.34 6.33
N GLU A 319 -19.31 29.33 6.22
CA GLU A 319 -19.25 30.60 6.96
C GLU A 319 -19.33 30.41 8.49
N ASN A 320 -19.91 29.30 8.96
CA ASN A 320 -19.98 28.94 10.38
C ASN A 320 -18.76 28.10 10.81
N GLY A 321 -17.77 27.94 9.94
CA GLY A 321 -16.60 27.13 10.17
C GLY A 321 -16.86 25.61 10.16
N ARG A 322 -17.97 25.13 9.58
CA ARG A 322 -18.30 23.69 9.51
C ARG A 322 -17.90 23.07 8.19
N VAL A 323 -17.44 21.82 8.20
CA VAL A 323 -17.03 21.09 7.01
C VAL A 323 -18.23 20.85 6.08
N ARG A 324 -18.04 21.15 4.79
CA ARG A 324 -19.07 21.01 3.76
C ARG A 324 -19.11 19.59 3.21
N ARG A 325 -20.30 18.96 3.21
CA ARG A 325 -20.53 17.67 2.55
C ARG A 325 -20.68 17.86 1.06
N VAL A 326 -20.20 16.90 0.29
CA VAL A 326 -20.52 16.85 -1.16
C VAL A 326 -21.98 16.48 -1.38
N LEU A 327 -22.50 16.77 -2.58
CA LEU A 327 -23.81 16.29 -3.01
C LEU A 327 -23.89 14.76 -2.96
N ALA A 328 -25.07 14.21 -2.68
CA ALA A 328 -25.27 12.78 -2.57
C ALA A 328 -24.81 12.05 -3.86
N GLY A 329 -23.94 11.06 -3.70
CA GLY A 329 -23.37 10.28 -4.82
C GLY A 329 -22.16 10.92 -5.50
N ALA A 330 -21.82 12.18 -5.19
CA ALA A 330 -20.62 12.82 -5.72
C ALA A 330 -19.34 12.26 -5.05
N PRO A 331 -18.21 12.21 -5.77
CA PRO A 331 -16.91 11.96 -5.15
C PRO A 331 -16.58 13.02 -4.12
N GLY A 332 -15.92 12.63 -3.04
CA GLY A 332 -15.47 13.56 -2.01
C GLY A 332 -14.31 13.00 -1.19
N LEU A 333 -13.63 13.88 -0.47
CA LEU A 333 -12.64 13.50 0.51
C LEU A 333 -13.31 12.66 1.60
N LEU A 334 -12.75 11.50 1.88
CA LEU A 334 -13.32 10.59 2.86
C LEU A 334 -12.87 10.97 4.28
N LEU A 335 -13.84 11.20 5.16
CA LEU A 335 -13.64 11.36 6.59
C LEU A 335 -14.28 10.20 7.35
N SER A 336 -13.58 9.69 8.37
CA SER A 336 -14.09 8.67 9.29
C SER A 336 -14.24 9.22 10.70
N PRO A 337 -15.34 8.93 11.42
CA PRO A 337 -15.54 9.49 12.75
C PRO A 337 -14.53 8.90 13.74
N VAL A 338 -13.99 9.74 14.62
CA VAL A 338 -13.12 9.33 15.73
C VAL A 338 -13.94 9.36 17.01
N ASN A 339 -14.23 8.18 17.56
CA ASN A 339 -15.02 8.03 18.78
C ASN A 339 -14.73 6.69 19.46
N ARG A 340 -15.44 6.37 20.54
CA ARG A 340 -15.25 5.12 21.29
C ARG A 340 -15.41 3.84 20.46
N LEU A 341 -16.26 3.84 19.41
CA LEU A 341 -16.48 2.68 18.55
C LEU A 341 -15.42 2.57 17.44
N ALA A 342 -14.94 3.71 16.95
CA ALA A 342 -13.91 3.85 15.92
C ALA A 342 -12.75 4.76 16.41
N PRO A 343 -11.95 4.31 17.40
CA PRO A 343 -10.82 5.09 17.87
C PRO A 343 -9.75 5.20 16.79
N PHE A 344 -8.96 6.26 16.83
CA PHE A 344 -7.81 6.46 15.94
C PHE A 344 -6.52 6.27 16.74
N ASP A 345 -5.77 5.22 16.43
CA ASP A 345 -4.53 4.87 17.13
C ASP A 345 -3.37 5.83 16.76
N GLY A 346 -3.42 6.41 15.56
CA GLY A 346 -2.47 7.40 15.10
C GLY A 346 -1.07 6.86 14.78
N TYR A 347 -0.09 7.72 15.05
CA TYR A 347 1.33 7.52 14.82
C TYR A 347 2.09 7.66 16.14
N THR A 348 3.31 7.11 16.22
CA THR A 348 4.21 7.34 17.35
C THR A 348 4.60 8.83 17.48
N ASP A 349 4.55 9.59 16.39
CA ASP A 349 4.65 11.05 16.37
C ASP A 349 3.28 11.71 16.63
N PRO A 350 3.08 12.39 17.77
CA PRO A 350 1.82 13.07 18.09
C PRO A 350 1.47 14.18 17.09
N GLY A 351 2.46 14.88 16.54
CA GLY A 351 2.25 15.93 15.55
C GLY A 351 1.77 15.35 14.21
N ALA A 352 2.27 14.18 13.81
CA ALA A 352 1.75 13.45 12.65
C ALA A 352 0.31 12.96 12.87
N THR A 353 -0.02 12.56 14.11
CA THR A 353 -1.38 12.16 14.50
C THR A 353 -2.35 13.33 14.41
N GLU A 354 -2.03 14.47 15.02
CA GLU A 354 -2.94 15.63 15.04
C GLU A 354 -3.20 16.19 13.63
N LYS A 355 -2.20 16.17 12.73
CA LYS A 355 -2.37 16.57 11.32
C LYS A 355 -3.41 15.76 10.55
N LYS A 356 -3.79 14.57 11.04
CA LYS A 356 -4.82 13.73 10.42
C LYS A 356 -6.21 13.97 11.00
N LEU A 357 -6.35 14.79 12.03
CA LEU A 357 -7.62 15.02 12.71
C LEU A 357 -8.28 16.31 12.23
N VAL A 358 -9.60 16.24 12.04
CA VAL A 358 -10.48 17.35 11.71
C VAL A 358 -11.44 17.49 12.87
N ARG A 359 -11.28 18.56 13.66
CA ARG A 359 -12.12 18.86 14.84
C ARG A 359 -13.25 19.80 14.47
N ASP A 360 -14.34 19.73 15.21
CA ASP A 360 -15.49 20.62 15.06
C ASP A 360 -15.99 20.65 13.61
N ALA A 361 -16.00 19.49 12.97
CA ALA A 361 -16.29 19.31 11.56
C ALA A 361 -17.76 19.58 11.29
N PHE A 362 -18.67 18.80 11.88
CA PHE A 362 -20.11 18.96 11.65
C PHE A 362 -20.87 19.47 12.88
N ARG A 363 -20.27 19.33 14.07
CA ARG A 363 -20.82 19.82 15.34
C ARG A 363 -19.69 20.06 16.33
N ASP A 364 -19.94 20.87 17.35
CA ASP A 364 -18.95 21.13 18.39
C ASP A 364 -18.52 19.84 19.09
N GLY A 365 -17.21 19.71 19.28
CA GLY A 365 -16.56 18.58 19.94
C GLY A 365 -16.48 17.30 19.11
N ASP A 366 -16.99 17.25 17.87
CA ASP A 366 -16.76 16.09 17.02
C ASP A 366 -15.33 16.06 16.47
N CYS A 367 -14.86 14.86 16.16
CA CYS A 367 -13.52 14.63 15.64
C CYS A 367 -13.59 13.57 14.55
N TRP A 368 -12.89 13.84 13.45
CA TRP A 368 -12.86 12.99 12.28
C TRP A 368 -11.43 12.76 11.81
N PHE A 369 -11.15 11.54 11.40
CA PHE A 369 -9.92 11.16 10.73
C PHE A 369 -10.04 11.51 9.25
N ASN A 370 -9.14 12.35 8.76
CA ASN A 370 -8.95 12.64 7.34
C ASN A 370 -8.08 11.54 6.71
N THR A 371 -8.68 10.71 5.86
CA THR A 371 -7.95 9.62 5.21
C THR A 371 -6.92 10.15 4.21
N GLY A 372 -7.14 11.34 3.66
CA GLY A 372 -6.38 11.88 2.54
C GLY A 372 -6.71 11.21 1.21
N ASP A 373 -7.82 10.46 1.11
CA ASP A 373 -8.23 9.77 -0.10
C ASP A 373 -9.62 10.24 -0.55
N VAL A 374 -9.78 10.42 -1.86
CA VAL A 374 -11.05 10.76 -2.52
C VAL A 374 -11.74 9.47 -2.93
N MET A 375 -12.98 9.32 -2.48
CA MET A 375 -13.79 8.12 -2.70
C MET A 375 -15.11 8.53 -3.35
N LYS A 376 -15.62 7.67 -4.24
CA LYS A 376 -16.91 7.87 -4.91
C LYS A 376 -17.93 6.85 -4.39
N PRO A 377 -19.02 7.28 -3.74
CA PRO A 377 -20.13 6.39 -3.41
C PRO A 377 -20.70 5.72 -4.67
N GLN A 378 -20.97 4.42 -4.60
CA GLN A 378 -21.58 3.64 -5.69
C GLN A 378 -23.01 3.18 -5.36
N GLY A 379 -23.55 3.58 -4.20
CA GLY A 379 -24.86 3.14 -3.70
C GLY A 379 -24.76 1.91 -2.79
N MET A 380 -25.80 1.65 -1.99
CA MET A 380 -25.87 0.51 -1.05
C MET A 380 -24.66 0.38 -0.10
N GLY A 381 -24.02 1.51 0.25
CA GLY A 381 -22.82 1.55 1.08
C GLY A 381 -21.51 1.22 0.36
N HIS A 382 -21.57 0.86 -0.93
CA HIS A 382 -20.39 0.62 -1.76
C HIS A 382 -19.67 1.91 -2.15
N ALA A 383 -18.36 1.83 -2.36
CA ALA A 383 -17.56 2.92 -2.88
C ALA A 383 -16.47 2.45 -3.86
N ALA A 384 -16.00 3.38 -4.68
CA ALA A 384 -14.79 3.24 -5.49
C ALA A 384 -13.73 4.19 -4.97
N PHE A 385 -12.48 3.73 -4.97
CA PHE A 385 -11.32 4.61 -4.81
C PHE A 385 -11.13 5.43 -6.07
N ILE A 386 -10.99 6.75 -5.93
CA ILE A 386 -10.77 7.66 -7.06
C ILE A 386 -9.31 8.09 -7.11
N ASP A 387 -8.84 8.74 -6.05
CA ASP A 387 -7.46 9.23 -5.99
C ASP A 387 -7.03 9.48 -4.54
N ARG A 388 -5.75 9.75 -4.35
CA ARG A 388 -5.16 10.20 -3.10
C ARG A 388 -4.84 11.69 -3.20
N LEU A 389 -5.15 12.45 -2.15
CA LEU A 389 -4.79 13.87 -2.09
C LEU A 389 -3.27 14.03 -2.12
N GLY A 390 -2.80 14.93 -2.98
CA GLY A 390 -1.39 15.10 -3.31
C GLY A 390 -0.93 14.29 -4.53
N ASP A 391 -1.71 13.27 -4.94
CA ASP A 391 -1.54 12.58 -6.21
C ASP A 391 -2.29 13.29 -7.36
N THR A 392 -3.31 14.11 -7.08
CA THR A 392 -3.96 15.00 -8.06
C THR A 392 -3.09 16.20 -8.46
N PHE A 393 -3.38 16.79 -9.62
CA PHE A 393 -2.82 18.08 -10.02
C PHE A 393 -3.90 19.00 -10.59
N ARG A 394 -3.67 20.31 -10.54
CA ARG A 394 -4.61 21.32 -11.01
C ARG A 394 -4.05 22.06 -12.21
N TRP A 395 -4.68 21.97 -13.37
CA TRP A 395 -4.22 22.61 -14.60
C TRP A 395 -5.30 23.50 -15.21
N LYS A 396 -4.96 24.76 -15.50
CA LYS A 396 -5.89 25.76 -16.05
C LYS A 396 -7.21 25.88 -15.27
N GLY A 397 -7.14 25.75 -13.94
CA GLY A 397 -8.28 25.84 -13.04
C GLY A 397 -9.00 24.51 -12.77
N GLU A 398 -8.74 23.48 -13.57
CA GLU A 398 -9.40 22.17 -13.51
C GLU A 398 -8.58 21.15 -12.70
N ASN A 399 -9.28 20.27 -11.97
CA ASN A 399 -8.64 19.20 -11.20
C ASN A 399 -8.51 17.93 -12.03
N VAL A 400 -7.31 17.37 -12.07
CA VAL A 400 -7.01 16.15 -12.82
C VAL A 400 -6.57 15.06 -11.85
N ALA A 401 -7.34 13.98 -11.83
CA ALA A 401 -6.97 12.76 -11.11
C ALA A 401 -5.90 12.01 -11.90
N THR A 402 -4.75 11.76 -11.28
CA THR A 402 -3.64 11.10 -11.99
C THR A 402 -3.98 9.67 -12.37
N THR A 403 -4.77 9.00 -11.55
CA THR A 403 -5.29 7.66 -11.82
C THR A 403 -6.18 7.59 -13.07
N GLN A 404 -6.94 8.64 -13.38
CA GLN A 404 -7.75 8.72 -14.59
C GLN A 404 -6.88 8.80 -15.84
N VAL A 405 -5.82 9.61 -15.78
CA VAL A 405 -4.87 9.76 -16.88
C VAL A 405 -4.06 8.48 -17.07
N GLU A 406 -3.60 7.85 -15.98
CA GLU A 406 -2.97 6.54 -16.01
C GLU A 406 -3.88 5.48 -16.63
N ALA A 407 -5.17 5.47 -16.27
CA ALA A 407 -6.13 4.53 -16.84
C ALA A 407 -6.22 4.70 -18.37
N ALA A 408 -6.28 5.93 -18.89
CA ALA A 408 -6.28 6.18 -20.32
C ALA A 408 -4.98 5.73 -20.99
N LEU A 409 -3.82 6.07 -20.41
CA LEU A 409 -2.50 5.64 -20.89
C LEU A 409 -2.38 4.10 -20.96
N THR A 410 -2.91 3.38 -19.97
CA THR A 410 -2.85 1.90 -19.95
C THR A 410 -3.69 1.21 -21.02
N THR A 411 -4.56 1.93 -21.73
CA THR A 411 -5.27 1.38 -22.89
C THR A 411 -4.40 1.31 -24.15
N ASP A 412 -3.29 2.05 -24.19
CA ASP A 412 -2.29 1.94 -25.26
C ASP A 412 -1.47 0.65 -25.09
N LYS A 413 -1.48 -0.20 -26.12
CA LYS A 413 -0.77 -1.48 -26.11
C LYS A 413 0.75 -1.32 -26.06
N SER A 414 1.29 -0.19 -26.49
CA SER A 414 2.73 0.11 -26.42
C SER A 414 3.20 0.37 -24.98
N VAL A 415 2.30 0.82 -24.10
CA VAL A 415 2.62 1.16 -22.71
C VAL A 415 2.69 -0.12 -21.87
N GLU A 416 3.87 -0.37 -21.29
CA GLU A 416 4.05 -1.42 -20.28
C GLU A 416 3.64 -0.91 -18.91
N GLU A 417 4.16 0.24 -18.50
CA GLU A 417 3.89 0.91 -17.23
C GLU A 417 3.80 2.42 -17.41
N CYS A 418 3.03 3.08 -16.55
CA CYS A 418 3.04 4.54 -16.50
C CYS A 418 2.83 5.06 -15.08
N THR A 419 3.23 6.31 -14.85
CA THR A 419 2.87 7.09 -13.66
C THR A 419 2.70 8.53 -14.05
N VAL A 420 1.58 9.12 -13.61
CA VAL A 420 1.24 10.51 -13.95
C VAL A 420 1.39 11.39 -12.72
N PHE A 421 1.96 12.58 -12.89
CA PHE A 421 2.15 13.57 -11.83
C PHE A 421 2.07 15.00 -12.38
N GLY A 422 1.79 15.96 -11.49
CA GLY A 422 1.75 17.38 -11.84
C GLY A 422 3.10 18.09 -11.72
N VAL A 423 3.52 18.75 -12.79
CA VAL A 423 4.75 19.57 -12.87
C VAL A 423 4.42 21.05 -13.01
N GLU A 424 5.22 21.93 -12.42
CA GLU A 424 5.04 23.37 -12.58
C GLU A 424 5.53 23.81 -13.96
N VAL A 425 4.82 24.73 -14.61
CA VAL A 425 5.27 25.41 -15.83
C VAL A 425 5.44 26.90 -15.51
N PRO A 426 6.61 27.51 -15.75
CA PRO A 426 6.84 28.92 -15.40
C PRO A 426 5.76 29.84 -15.96
N ARG A 427 5.36 30.86 -15.18
CA ARG A 427 4.36 31.86 -15.58
C ARG A 427 2.97 31.30 -15.91
N THR A 428 2.68 30.05 -15.51
CA THR A 428 1.34 29.47 -15.58
C THR A 428 0.77 29.26 -14.17
N GLY A 429 -0.56 29.32 -14.06
CA GLY A 429 -1.25 28.96 -12.82
C GLY A 429 -1.50 27.45 -12.75
N GLY A 430 -1.03 26.82 -11.68
CA GLY A 430 -1.23 25.38 -11.42
C GLY A 430 -0.06 24.50 -11.86
N ARG A 431 -0.34 23.21 -12.06
CA ARG A 431 0.60 22.15 -12.46
C ARG A 431 0.07 21.42 -13.68
N ALA A 432 0.88 21.33 -14.72
CA ALA A 432 0.56 20.59 -15.94
C ALA A 432 0.76 19.08 -15.72
N GLY A 433 0.02 18.26 -16.46
CA GLY A 433 0.20 16.81 -16.44
C GLY A 433 1.51 16.39 -17.08
N MET A 434 2.25 15.52 -16.41
CA MET A 434 3.42 14.81 -16.94
C MET A 434 3.25 13.31 -16.72
N ALA A 435 3.54 12.51 -17.74
CA ALA A 435 3.53 11.06 -17.67
C ALA A 435 4.97 10.51 -17.79
N ALA A 436 5.41 9.71 -16.84
CA ALA A 436 6.54 8.81 -17.03
C ALA A 436 6.00 7.49 -17.59
N ILE A 437 6.54 7.03 -18.72
CA ILE A 437 6.06 5.86 -19.45
C ILE A 437 7.23 4.90 -19.68
N LYS A 438 7.04 3.64 -19.32
CA LYS A 438 7.86 2.53 -19.79
C LYS A 438 7.14 1.85 -20.95
N LEU A 439 7.80 1.76 -22.09
CA LEU A 439 7.28 1.03 -23.26
C LEU A 439 7.59 -0.46 -23.14
N ARG A 440 6.77 -1.28 -23.80
CA ARG A 440 7.05 -2.71 -23.95
C ARG A 440 8.30 -2.92 -24.81
N ASP A 441 9.04 -3.98 -24.51
CA ASP A 441 10.24 -4.36 -25.25
C ASP A 441 9.99 -4.44 -26.77
N GLY A 442 10.83 -3.76 -27.55
CA GLY A 442 10.78 -3.77 -29.01
C GLY A 442 9.70 -2.88 -29.63
N VAL A 443 9.01 -2.06 -28.84
CA VAL A 443 8.00 -1.10 -29.34
C VAL A 443 8.58 0.32 -29.39
N GLU A 444 8.41 1.01 -30.52
CA GLU A 444 8.78 2.42 -30.67
C GLU A 444 7.66 3.35 -30.19
N PHE A 445 8.04 4.54 -29.71
CA PHE A 445 7.10 5.54 -29.25
C PHE A 445 6.40 6.25 -30.43
N ASP A 446 5.09 6.06 -30.56
CA ASP A 446 4.26 6.84 -31.49
C ASP A 446 3.51 7.96 -30.75
N GLY A 447 4.14 9.13 -30.71
CA GLY A 447 3.57 10.31 -30.07
C GLY A 447 2.25 10.80 -30.69
N LYS A 448 1.96 10.50 -31.96
CA LYS A 448 0.69 10.88 -32.62
C LYS A 448 -0.42 9.94 -32.23
N ALA A 449 -0.16 8.63 -32.24
CA ALA A 449 -1.12 7.63 -31.80
C ALA A 449 -1.51 7.84 -30.34
N LEU A 450 -0.52 8.06 -29.46
CA LEU A 450 -0.78 8.29 -28.03
C LEU A 450 -1.60 9.57 -27.79
N ALA A 451 -1.25 10.67 -28.45
CA ALA A 451 -2.01 11.92 -28.31
C ALA A 451 -3.48 11.75 -28.75
N ARG A 452 -3.72 11.12 -29.91
CA ARG A 452 -5.09 10.85 -30.39
C ARG A 452 -5.90 10.03 -29.38
N LEU A 453 -5.31 8.95 -28.87
CA LEU A 453 -5.94 8.11 -27.84
C LEU A 453 -6.32 8.92 -26.59
N LEU A 454 -5.42 9.77 -26.11
CA LEU A 454 -5.67 10.58 -24.91
C LEU A 454 -6.73 11.66 -25.15
N TYR A 455 -6.74 12.31 -26.32
CA TYR A 455 -7.79 13.27 -26.68
C TYR A 455 -9.18 12.62 -26.85
N GLU A 456 -9.25 11.33 -27.18
CA GLU A 456 -10.51 10.58 -27.26
C GLU A 456 -11.06 10.20 -25.88
N GLN A 457 -10.19 9.95 -24.90
CA GLN A 457 -10.57 9.42 -23.59
C GLN A 457 -10.60 10.47 -22.47
N LEU A 458 -9.86 11.56 -22.63
CA LEU A 458 -9.67 12.58 -21.60
C LEU A 458 -10.15 13.96 -22.09
N PRO A 459 -10.67 14.80 -21.19
CA PRO A 459 -10.84 16.21 -21.51
C PRO A 459 -9.49 16.88 -21.77
N VAL A 460 -9.47 17.92 -22.61
CA VAL A 460 -8.25 18.60 -23.10
C VAL A 460 -7.30 19.02 -21.96
N TYR A 461 -7.83 19.48 -20.83
CA TYR A 461 -7.03 19.93 -19.68
C TYR A 461 -6.35 18.78 -18.92
N ALA A 462 -6.79 17.53 -19.10
CA ALA A 462 -6.25 16.35 -18.43
C ALA A 462 -5.19 15.61 -19.26
N VAL A 463 -5.08 15.91 -20.56
CA VAL A 463 -4.04 15.35 -21.42
C VAL A 463 -2.66 15.83 -20.94
N PRO A 464 -1.70 14.93 -20.63
CA PRO A 464 -0.35 15.32 -20.22
C PRO A 464 0.31 16.23 -21.26
N LEU A 465 0.91 17.33 -20.82
CA LEU A 465 1.74 18.16 -21.69
C LEU A 465 3.12 17.57 -21.91
N PHE A 466 3.60 16.75 -20.97
CA PHE A 466 4.92 16.15 -21.00
C PHE A 466 4.82 14.61 -20.94
N VAL A 467 5.62 13.93 -21.74
CA VAL A 467 5.82 12.48 -21.69
C VAL A 467 7.31 12.19 -21.59
N ARG A 468 7.72 11.48 -20.55
CA ARG A 468 9.10 11.03 -20.33
C ARG A 468 9.15 9.52 -20.49
N LEU A 469 9.97 9.03 -21.42
CA LEU A 469 10.17 7.60 -21.63
C LEU A 469 11.27 7.11 -20.69
N VAL A 470 10.94 6.22 -19.77
CA VAL A 470 11.90 5.68 -18.81
C VAL A 470 12.21 4.21 -19.14
N GLU A 471 13.47 3.82 -18.95
CA GLU A 471 13.89 2.42 -19.13
C GLU A 471 13.28 1.50 -18.07
N SER A 472 13.13 2.01 -16.84
CA SER A 472 12.47 1.30 -15.76
C SER A 472 11.75 2.28 -14.83
N MET A 473 10.66 1.81 -14.22
CA MET A 473 9.98 2.53 -13.14
C MET A 473 10.55 2.07 -11.81
N GLU A 474 11.17 2.98 -11.05
CA GLU A 474 11.58 2.64 -9.69
C GLU A 474 10.35 2.44 -8.81
N HIS A 475 10.17 1.20 -8.36
CA HIS A 475 9.08 0.80 -7.49
C HIS A 475 9.53 0.73 -6.04
N THR A 476 8.67 1.18 -5.13
CA THR A 476 8.78 0.82 -3.72
C THR A 476 8.62 -0.70 -3.55
N THR A 477 8.98 -1.23 -2.38
CA THR A 477 8.85 -2.67 -2.09
C THR A 477 7.40 -3.20 -2.12
N THR A 478 6.42 -2.31 -2.22
CA THR A 478 5.00 -2.62 -2.47
C THR A 478 4.58 -2.26 -3.89
N PHE A 479 5.51 -2.23 -4.85
CA PHE A 479 5.24 -1.96 -6.27
C PHE A 479 4.46 -0.66 -6.52
N LYS A 480 4.67 0.36 -5.68
CA LYS A 480 4.20 1.72 -5.94
C LYS A 480 5.35 2.53 -6.52
N SER A 481 5.13 3.22 -7.62
CA SER A 481 6.13 4.09 -8.25
C SER A 481 6.67 5.14 -7.28
N ARG A 482 7.98 5.45 -7.34
CA ARG A 482 8.61 6.58 -6.63
C ARG A 482 8.25 7.93 -7.26
N LYS A 483 6.96 8.22 -7.33
CA LYS A 483 6.37 9.41 -7.95
C LYS A 483 6.93 10.73 -7.40
N VAL A 484 7.38 10.76 -6.15
CA VAL A 484 7.98 11.95 -5.51
C VAL A 484 9.27 12.38 -6.20
N ASP A 485 10.15 11.43 -6.55
CA ASP A 485 11.44 11.75 -7.17
C ASP A 485 11.26 12.14 -8.63
N LEU A 486 10.39 11.42 -9.36
CA LEU A 486 9.98 11.79 -10.72
C LEU A 486 9.36 13.19 -10.76
N ARG A 487 8.49 13.53 -9.81
CA ARG A 487 7.86 14.85 -9.69
C ARG A 487 8.86 15.95 -9.35
N LYS A 488 9.89 15.66 -8.54
CA LYS A 488 10.96 16.61 -8.23
C LYS A 488 11.86 16.88 -9.44
N GLN A 489 12.20 15.83 -10.19
CA GLN A 489 12.99 15.96 -11.42
C GLN A 489 12.21 16.69 -12.51
N ALA A 490 10.90 16.45 -12.61
CA ALA A 490 10.02 17.01 -13.63
C ALA A 490 10.65 16.86 -15.04
N TYR A 491 10.72 17.96 -15.79
CA TYR A 491 11.43 18.09 -17.07
C TYR A 491 12.73 18.92 -16.89
N GLY A 492 13.38 18.81 -15.73
CA GLY A 492 14.58 19.57 -15.38
C GLY A 492 15.82 19.21 -16.21
N PRO A 493 16.89 20.02 -16.13
CA PRO A 493 18.09 19.90 -16.98
C PRO A 493 18.89 18.60 -16.75
N ASP A 494 18.69 17.95 -15.61
CA ASP A 494 19.36 16.69 -15.26
C ASP A 494 18.65 15.45 -15.83
N VAL A 495 17.49 15.62 -16.48
CA VAL A 495 16.74 14.53 -17.11
C VAL A 495 17.44 14.11 -18.40
N ARG A 496 17.91 12.86 -18.44
CA ARG A 496 18.56 12.25 -19.61
C ARG A 496 17.63 11.36 -20.44
N ASP A 497 16.49 11.02 -19.86
CA ASP A 497 15.47 10.20 -20.49
C ASP A 497 14.85 10.94 -21.69
N PRO A 498 14.48 10.24 -22.77
CA PRO A 498 13.75 10.85 -23.87
C PRO A 498 12.48 11.54 -23.38
N LEU A 499 12.40 12.85 -23.64
CA LEU A 499 11.32 13.71 -23.20
C LEU A 499 10.58 14.26 -24.41
N TYR A 500 9.26 14.25 -24.33
CA TYR A 500 8.35 14.69 -25.38
C TYR A 500 7.32 15.67 -24.83
N VAL A 501 6.84 16.54 -25.68
CA VAL A 501 5.87 17.60 -25.38
C VAL A 501 4.69 17.55 -26.33
N LEU A 502 3.49 17.85 -25.82
CA LEU A 502 2.27 17.83 -26.62
C LEU A 502 2.22 19.06 -27.53
N ALA A 503 2.40 18.87 -28.84
CA ALA A 503 2.36 19.95 -29.81
C ALA A 503 0.93 20.33 -30.21
N GLY A 504 0.01 19.36 -30.26
CA GLY A 504 -1.40 19.55 -30.62
C GLY A 504 -2.08 18.21 -30.94
N ARG A 505 -3.38 18.24 -31.24
CA ARG A 505 -4.16 17.02 -31.52
C ARG A 505 -3.65 16.22 -32.72
N ASP A 506 -3.25 16.91 -33.79
CA ASP A 506 -2.79 16.26 -35.03
C ASP A 506 -1.27 16.04 -35.09
N GLU A 507 -0.49 16.98 -34.52
CA GLU A 507 0.97 16.85 -34.44
C GLU A 507 1.41 15.84 -33.39
N GLY A 508 0.64 15.66 -32.33
CA GLY A 508 0.90 14.70 -31.25
C GLY A 508 2.02 15.12 -30.31
N TYR A 509 2.67 14.14 -29.69
CA TYR A 509 3.87 14.35 -28.87
C TYR A 509 5.12 14.43 -29.75
N VAL A 510 5.85 15.54 -29.65
CA VAL A 510 7.12 15.79 -30.35
C VAL A 510 8.27 15.85 -29.34
N PRO A 511 9.54 15.63 -29.73
CA PRO A 511 10.66 15.78 -28.80
C PRO A 511 10.64 17.14 -28.08
N PHE A 512 10.95 17.13 -26.79
CA PHE A 512 11.02 18.34 -25.97
C PHE A 512 12.03 19.34 -26.55
N TYR A 513 11.68 20.62 -26.44
CA TYR A 513 12.53 21.75 -26.81
C TYR A 513 12.37 22.86 -25.75
N ASP A 514 13.44 23.64 -25.55
CA ASP A 514 13.58 24.55 -24.41
C ASP A 514 12.53 25.68 -24.40
N GLU A 515 12.01 26.06 -25.57
CA GLU A 515 10.99 27.11 -25.71
C GLU A 515 9.58 26.63 -25.36
N TYR A 516 9.32 25.31 -25.28
CA TYR A 516 7.97 24.78 -25.08
C TYR A 516 7.26 25.30 -23.81
N PRO A 517 7.90 25.36 -22.62
CA PRO A 517 7.27 25.92 -21.41
C PRO A 517 6.80 27.38 -21.61
N ASP A 518 7.57 28.17 -22.36
CA ASP A 518 7.25 29.56 -22.67
C ASP A 518 6.09 29.67 -23.67
N GLU A 519 6.05 28.79 -24.66
CA GLU A 519 4.94 28.68 -25.59
C GLU A 519 3.63 28.26 -24.90
N VAL A 520 3.71 27.36 -23.92
CA VAL A 520 2.57 26.96 -23.07
C VAL A 520 2.11 28.15 -22.21
N ALA A 521 3.04 28.91 -21.63
CA ALA A 521 2.73 30.10 -20.85
C ALA A 521 2.08 31.21 -21.69
N ALA A 522 2.50 31.35 -22.95
CA ALA A 522 1.91 32.26 -23.92
C ALA A 522 0.57 31.74 -24.51
N GLY A 523 0.18 30.49 -24.21
CA GLY A 523 -1.02 29.86 -24.76
C GLY A 523 -0.95 29.51 -26.25
N THR A 524 0.26 29.45 -26.81
CA THR A 524 0.52 29.11 -28.22
C THR A 524 0.65 27.61 -28.47
N ARG A 525 0.96 26.83 -27.42
CA ARG A 525 0.96 25.36 -27.42
C ARG A 525 0.18 24.80 -26.21
N PRO A 526 -0.40 23.59 -26.33
CA PRO A 526 -0.64 22.83 -27.57
C PRO A 526 -1.62 23.55 -28.51
N GLN A 527 -1.46 23.36 -29.82
CA GLN A 527 -2.41 23.85 -30.83
C GLN A 527 -3.71 23.04 -30.76
N GLY A 528 -4.84 23.76 -30.79
CA GLY A 528 -6.19 23.21 -30.60
C GLY A 528 -6.65 22.30 -31.73
#